data_AF-A0A5B8Z8M0-F1
#
_entry.id   AF-A0A5B8Z8M0-F1
#
_cell.length_a   1.000
_cell.length_b   1.000
_cell.length_c   1.000
_cell.angle_alpha   90.00
_cell.angle_beta   90.00
_cell.angle_gamma   90.00
#
_symmetry.space_group_name_H-M   'P 1'
#
loop_
_entity.id
_entity.type
_entity.pdbx_description
1 polymer ?
#
loop_
_entity_poly.entity_id
_entity_poly.type
_entity_poly.pdbx_seq_one_letter_code
_entity_poly.pdbx_strand_id
1 'polypeptide(L)' 'MKGLVFINQLQLNYTHDMEKAMRGSHGVGYALYSQKHEVRMKVEKKRQEDYIKSKQMVADFERKIHS' A
#
# COMPACT_ATOMS: atom_id res chain seq x y z
N MET A 1 -33.04 5.64 -21.31
CA MET A 1 -32.80 4.79 -20.13
C MET A 1 -31.32 4.48 -20.05
N LYS A 2 -30.58 5.01 -19.05
CA LYS A 2 -29.17 4.64 -18.86
C LYS A 2 -29.14 3.41 -17.96
N GLY A 3 -28.84 2.26 -18.54
CA GLY A 3 -28.70 1.00 -17.81
C GLY A 3 -27.60 1.15 -16.76
N LEU A 4 -27.95 0.89 -15.50
CA LEU A 4 -27.00 0.84 -14.40
C LEU A 4 -26.16 -0.43 -14.59
N VAL A 5 -24.95 -0.27 -15.11
CA VAL A 5 -23.99 -1.38 -15.23
C VAL A 5 -23.45 -1.67 -13.84
N PHE A 6 -23.96 -2.71 -13.18
CA PHE A 6 -23.33 -3.26 -11.99
C PHE A 6 -22.03 -3.95 -12.41
N ILE A 7 -20.92 -3.20 -12.34
CA ILE A 7 -19.59 -3.78 -12.46
C ILE A 7 -19.41 -4.69 -11.24
N ASN A 8 -19.23 -5.99 -11.48
CA ASN A 8 -19.01 -7.01 -10.44
C ASN A 8 -18.08 -6.49 -9.34
N GLN A 9 -18.60 -6.30 -8.13
CA GLN A 9 -17.75 -6.13 -6.96
C GLN A 9 -17.08 -7.48 -6.72
N LEU A 10 -15.77 -7.56 -6.96
CA LEU A 10 -14.97 -8.72 -6.57
C LEU A 10 -15.22 -8.99 -5.09
N GLN A 11 -15.77 -10.15 -4.75
CA GLN A 11 -15.85 -10.60 -3.36
C GLN A 11 -14.44 -10.89 -2.87
N LEU A 12 -13.80 -9.87 -2.32
CA LEU A 12 -12.48 -9.98 -1.72
C LEU A 12 -12.64 -10.49 -0.29
N ASN A 13 -11.98 -11.61 0.01
CA ASN A 13 -11.81 -12.07 1.37
C ASN A 13 -10.69 -11.27 2.03
N TYR A 14 -11.05 -10.20 2.73
CA TYR A 14 -10.14 -9.41 3.56
C TYR A 14 -10.79 -9.15 4.92
N THR A 15 -9.96 -9.00 5.95
CA THR A 15 -10.47 -8.73 7.30
C THR A 15 -10.70 -7.23 7.51
N HIS A 16 -11.57 -6.91 8.46
CA HIS A 16 -11.74 -5.53 8.92
C HIS A 16 -10.40 -4.89 9.35
N ASP A 17 -9.50 -5.69 9.95
CA ASP A 17 -8.21 -5.19 10.42
C ASP A 17 -7.25 -4.87 9.28
N MET A 18 -7.28 -5.60 8.17
CA MET A 18 -6.52 -5.25 6.97
C MET A 18 -6.97 -3.90 6.40
N GLU A 19 -8.29 -3.68 6.37
CA GLU A 19 -8.87 -2.41 5.92
C GLU A 19 -8.46 -1.26 6.83
N LYS A 20 -8.52 -1.46 8.15
CA LYS A 20 -8.10 -0.48 9.16
C LYS A 20 -6.59 -0.17 9.07
N ALA A 21 -5.76 -1.21 8.95
CA ALA A 21 -4.31 -1.08 8.83
C ALA A 21 -3.92 -0.31 7.57
N MET A 22 -4.51 -0.65 6.41
CA MET A 22 -4.26 0.06 5.16
C MET A 22 -4.67 1.53 5.24
N ARG A 23 -5.83 1.83 5.85
CA ARG A 23 -6.25 3.22 6.07
C ARG A 23 -5.24 3.98 6.93
N GLY A 24 -4.76 3.37 8.02
CA GLY A 24 -3.78 3.99 8.91
C GLY A 24 -2.41 4.21 8.26
N SER A 25 -1.88 3.22 7.55
CA SER A 25 -0.52 3.28 6.99
C SER A 25 -0.43 4.01 5.66
N HIS A 26 -1.47 3.94 4.83
CA HIS A 26 -1.42 4.38 3.43
C HIS A 26 -2.54 5.34 3.03
N GLY A 27 -3.47 5.65 3.94
CA GLY A 27 -4.59 6.58 3.66
C GLY A 27 -5.67 6.01 2.74
N VAL A 28 -5.60 4.72 2.41
CA VAL A 28 -6.56 4.03 1.52
C VAL A 28 -7.00 2.71 2.12
N GLY A 29 -8.24 2.30 1.86
CA GLY A 29 -8.74 0.99 2.27
C GLY A 29 -8.08 -0.16 1.49
N TYR A 30 -8.07 -1.37 2.07
CA TYR A 30 -7.56 -2.58 1.42
C TYR A 30 -8.40 -2.95 0.20
N ALA A 31 -9.72 -2.82 0.27
CA ALA A 31 -10.60 -3.09 -0.88
C ALA A 31 -10.27 -2.17 -2.06
N LEU A 32 -10.11 -0.87 -1.80
CA LEU A 32 -9.78 0.13 -2.82
C LEU A 32 -8.40 -0.11 -3.43
N TYR A 33 -7.41 -0.40 -2.58
CA TYR A 33 -6.07 -0.79 -2.99
C TYR A 33 -6.08 -2.05 -3.88
N SER A 34 -6.89 -3.06 -3.52
CA SER A 34 -6.92 -4.34 -4.24
C SER A 34 -7.60 -4.23 -5.61
N GLN A 35 -8.68 -3.45 -5.71
CA GLN A 35 -9.48 -3.33 -6.93
C GLN A 35 -8.91 -2.32 -7.93
N LYS A 36 -8.30 -1.22 -7.48
CA LYS A 36 -7.82 -0.15 -8.37
C LYS A 36 -6.31 -0.22 -8.57
N HIS A 37 -5.88 -0.63 -9.76
CA HIS A 37 -4.46 -0.75 -10.10
C HIS A 37 -3.66 0.53 -9.84
N GLU A 38 -4.19 1.69 -10.22
CA GLU A 38 -3.52 2.98 -9.98
C GLU A 38 -3.31 3.27 -8.49
N VAL A 39 -4.27 2.91 -7.65
CA VAL A 39 -4.16 3.06 -6.19
C VAL A 39 -3.08 2.12 -5.66
N ARG A 40 -3.07 0.86 -6.12
CA ARG A 40 -2.02 -0.11 -5.79
C ARG A 40 -0.63 0.41 -6.17
N MET A 41 -0.46 0.92 -7.39
CA MET A 41 0.83 1.43 -7.85
C MET A 41 1.34 2.61 -7.03
N LYS A 42 0.45 3.50 -6.57
CA LYS A 42 0.84 4.61 -5.66
C LYS A 42 1.35 4.09 -4.32
N VAL A 43 0.68 3.09 -3.74
CA VAL A 43 1.10 2.48 -2.47
C VAL A 43 2.45 1.76 -2.63
N GLU A 44 2.60 0.93 -3.65
CA GLU A 44 3.83 0.14 -3.85
C GLU A 44 5.04 1.02 -4.23
N LYS A 45 4.83 2.11 -4.99
CA LYS A 45 5.90 3.09 -5.24
C LYS A 45 6.44 3.68 -3.94
N LYS A 46 5.54 4.11 -3.04
CA LYS A 46 5.94 4.65 -1.73
C LYS A 46 6.66 3.59 -0.88
N ARG A 47 6.17 2.36 -0.86
CA ARG A 47 6.84 1.25 -0.14
C ARG A 47 8.27 1.03 -0.63
N GLN A 48 8.49 1.10 -1.94
CA GLN A 48 9.83 0.98 -2.51
C GLN A 48 10.74 2.14 -2.10
N GLU A 49 10.24 3.38 -2.13
CA GLU A 49 10.99 4.55 -1.68
C GLU A 49 11.38 4.45 -0.19
N ASP A 50 10.45 4.02 0.66
CA ASP A 50 10.68 3.85 2.09
C ASP A 50 11.69 2.72 2.37
N TYR A 51 11.63 1.61 1.62
CA TYR A 51 12.62 0.52 1.70
C TYR A 51 14.03 1.01 1.35
N ILE A 52 14.20 1.74 0.25
CA ILE A 52 15.50 2.27 -0.17
C ILE A 52 16.07 3.20 0.90
N LYS A 53 15.27 4.14 1.41
CA LYS A 53 15.68 5.04 2.49
C LYS A 53 16.08 4.28 3.75
N SER A 54 15.31 3.25 4.12
CA SER A 54 15.65 2.40 5.27
C SER A 54 16.99 1.70 5.09
N LYS A 55 17.27 1.17 3.89
CA LYS A 55 18.56 0.51 3.59
C LYS A 55 19.73 1.49 3.67
N GLN A 56 19.55 2.71 3.19
CA GLN A 56 20.56 3.78 3.29
C GLN A 56 20.84 4.13 4.75
N MET A 57 19.80 4.35 5.56
CA MET A 57 19.96 4.66 6.99
C MET A 57 20.71 3.56 7.76
N VAL A 58 20.41 2.29 7.50
CA VAL A 58 21.12 1.16 8.11
C VAL A 58 22.59 1.16 7.70
N ALA A 59 22.89 1.31 6.40
CA ALA A 59 24.27 1.36 5.94
C ALA A 59 25.05 2.55 6.51
N ASP A 60 24.41 3.70 6.67
CA ASP A 60 25.01 4.89 7.27
C ASP A 60 25.31 4.68 8.76
N PHE A 61 24.42 4.00 9.47
CA PHE A 61 24.58 3.65 10.88
C PHE A 61 25.71 2.64 11.08
N GLU A 62 25.75 1.58 10.27
CA GLU A 62 26.83 0.59 10.28
C GLU A 62 28.21 1.25 10.05
N ARG A 63 28.33 2.18 9.09
CA ARG A 63 29.59 2.90 8.86
C ARG A 63 30.04 3.71 10.07
N LYS A 64 29.12 4.31 10.83
CA LYS A 64 29.45 5.10 12.03
C LYS A 64 29.88 4.24 13.21
N ILE A 65 29.37 3.02 13.33
CA ILE A 65 29.76 2.09 14.41
C ILE A 65 31.13 1.47 14.12
N HIS A 66 31.43 1.20 12.86
CA HIS A 66 32.65 0.49 12.45
C HIS A 66 33.79 1.43 12.00
N SER A 67 33.64 2.75 12.13
CA SER A 67 34.72 3.74 11.99
C SER A 67 35.34 4.06 13.34
#